data_AF-A0A2K9RCN9-F1
#
_entry.id   AF-A0A2K9RCN9-F1
#
_cell.length_a   1.000
_cell.length_b   1.000
_cell.length_c   1.000
_cell.angle_alpha   90.00
_cell.angle_beta   90.00
_cell.angle_gamma   90.00
#
_symmetry.space_group_name_H-M   'P 1'
#
loop_
_entity.id
_entity.type
_entity.pdbx_description
1 polymer ?
#
loop_
_entity_poly.entity_id
_entity_poly.type
_entity_poly.pdbx_seq_one_letter_code
_entity_poly.pdbx_strand_id
1 'polypeptide(L)'
;DLSANHLEGLRTQCATTASLTQQEIRSLESKLVRYFSELLLTKMRLNERIPANGLLPHHQATTGSELRLWLRVVGLSQESINVCLSRLTTLEQTLQLSDEELKQLLANNTSSSQLDEELRRLTKALHNLRKCMETMETCGPVAPSFAPDQWHW
;
A
#
# COMPACT_ATOMS: atom_id res chain seq x y z
N ASP A 1 -5.94 9.61 -4.88
CA ASP A 1 -7.40 9.63 -4.67
C ASP A 1 -8.23 8.78 -5.61
N LEU A 2 -8.18 8.97 -6.94
CA LEU A 2 -9.10 8.30 -7.88
C LEU A 2 -9.18 6.77 -7.71
N SER A 3 -8.03 6.08 -7.64
CA SER A 3 -8.00 4.62 -7.50
C SER A 3 -8.50 4.14 -6.13
N ALA A 4 -8.29 4.92 -5.08
CA ALA A 4 -8.78 4.59 -3.74
C ALA A 4 -10.30 4.73 -3.66
N ASN A 5 -10.85 5.83 -4.22
CA ASN A 5 -12.29 6.04 -4.31
C ASN A 5 -12.97 4.98 -5.19
N HIS A 6 -12.30 4.57 -6.27
CA HIS A 6 -12.80 3.50 -7.13
C HIS A 6 -12.83 2.15 -6.39
N LEU A 7 -11.77 1.78 -5.67
CA LEU A 7 -11.74 0.58 -4.84
C LEU A 7 -12.79 0.61 -3.73
N GLU A 8 -12.94 1.74 -3.05
CA GLU A 8 -13.95 1.94 -2.03
C GLU A 8 -15.37 1.78 -2.59
N GLY A 9 -15.66 2.38 -3.74
CA GLY A 9 -16.93 2.22 -4.46
C GLY A 9 -17.20 0.75 -4.83
N LEU A 10 -16.22 0.05 -5.38
CA LEU A 10 -16.35 -1.38 -5.71
C LEU A 10 -16.63 -2.24 -4.47
N ARG A 11 -16.01 -1.93 -3.32
CA ARG A 11 -16.15 -2.67 -2.06
C ARG A 11 -17.44 -2.38 -1.30
N THR A 12 -18.04 -1.20 -1.50
CA THR A 12 -19.18 -0.73 -0.67
C THR A 12 -20.48 -0.56 -1.44
N GLN A 13 -20.43 -0.25 -2.74
CA GLN A 13 -21.62 0.13 -3.53
C GLN A 13 -21.99 -0.92 -4.58
N CYS A 14 -21.05 -1.77 -4.99
CA CYS A 14 -21.30 -2.84 -5.94
C CYS A 14 -21.63 -4.17 -5.25
N ALA A 15 -22.27 -5.09 -5.98
CA ALA A 15 -22.46 -6.46 -5.52
C ALA A 15 -21.11 -7.18 -5.47
N THR A 16 -20.43 -7.10 -4.33
CA THR A 16 -19.08 -7.66 -4.12
C THR A 16 -19.03 -9.18 -4.26
N THR A 17 -20.16 -9.88 -4.31
CA THR A 17 -20.19 -11.32 -4.61
C THR A 17 -20.20 -11.63 -6.10
N ALA A 18 -20.40 -10.62 -6.96
CA ALA A 18 -20.35 -10.79 -8.41
C ALA A 18 -18.90 -11.06 -8.86
N SER A 19 -18.72 -12.13 -9.64
CA SER A 19 -17.41 -12.57 -10.15
C SER A 19 -16.66 -11.44 -10.89
N LEU A 20 -17.38 -10.63 -11.66
CA LEU A 20 -16.81 -9.50 -12.40
C LEU A 20 -16.31 -8.38 -11.46
N THR A 21 -17.09 -8.00 -10.46
CA THR A 21 -16.69 -6.99 -9.46
C THR A 21 -15.46 -7.45 -8.69
N GLN A 22 -15.40 -8.73 -8.31
CA GLN A 22 -14.23 -9.31 -7.65
C GLN A 22 -12.98 -9.31 -8.54
N GLN A 23 -13.14 -9.60 -9.84
CA GLN A 23 -12.03 -9.53 -10.79
C GLN A 23 -11.52 -8.09 -10.97
N GLU A 24 -12.42 -7.11 -11.04
CA GLU A 24 -12.04 -5.69 -11.14
C GLU A 24 -11.27 -5.23 -9.89
N ILE A 25 -11.75 -5.61 -8.69
CA ILE A 25 -11.07 -5.34 -7.41
C ILE A 25 -9.65 -5.91 -7.43
N ARG A 26 -9.49 -7.21 -7.71
CA ARG A 26 -8.18 -7.88 -7.73
C ARG A 26 -7.23 -7.28 -8.78
N SER A 27 -7.77 -6.87 -9.93
CA SER A 27 -6.99 -6.21 -10.98
C SER A 27 -6.47 -4.85 -10.53
N LEU A 28 -7.33 -4.03 -9.91
CA LEU A 28 -6.94 -2.71 -9.41
C LEU A 28 -5.94 -2.82 -8.26
N GLU A 29 -6.17 -3.74 -7.32
CA GLU A 29 -5.25 -4.06 -6.24
C GLU A 29 -3.87 -4.42 -6.77
N SER A 30 -3.81 -5.34 -7.75
CA SER A 30 -2.54 -5.78 -8.32
C SER A 30 -1.80 -4.66 -9.04
N LYS A 31 -2.52 -3.79 -9.75
CA LYS A 31 -1.94 -2.58 -10.38
C LYS A 31 -1.38 -1.62 -9.35
N LEU A 32 -2.06 -1.45 -8.21
CA LEU A 32 -1.64 -0.53 -7.16
C LEU A 32 -0.41 -1.05 -6.41
N VAL A 33 -0.37 -2.33 -6.05
CA VAL A 33 0.84 -2.95 -5.46
C VAL A 33 2.04 -2.70 -6.37
N ARG A 34 1.91 -2.98 -7.66
CA ARG A 34 2.99 -2.74 -8.62
C ARG A 34 3.42 -1.27 -8.68
N TYR A 35 2.46 -0.35 -8.77
CA TYR A 35 2.76 1.08 -8.80
C TYR A 35 3.52 1.54 -7.56
N PHE A 36 3.09 1.13 -6.36
CA PHE A 36 3.77 1.48 -5.11
C PHE A 36 5.14 0.80 -5.01
N SER A 37 5.33 -0.42 -5.51
CA SER A 37 6.64 -1.06 -5.58
C SER A 37 7.60 -0.30 -6.50
N GLU A 38 7.17 0.09 -7.70
CA GLU A 38 7.96 0.90 -8.64
C GLU A 38 8.35 2.25 -8.04
N LEU A 39 7.40 2.90 -7.38
CA LEU A 39 7.59 4.18 -6.69
C LEU A 39 8.67 4.06 -5.60
N LEU A 40 8.56 3.07 -4.71
CA LEU A 40 9.52 2.83 -3.63
C LEU A 40 10.91 2.50 -4.15
N LEU A 41 11.03 1.60 -5.13
CA LEU A 41 12.31 1.24 -5.73
C LEU A 41 12.97 2.43 -6.43
N THR A 42 12.19 3.26 -7.13
CA THR A 42 12.68 4.50 -7.75
C THR A 42 13.19 5.46 -6.68
N LYS A 43 12.45 5.60 -5.57
CA LYS A 43 12.82 6.47 -4.45
C LYS A 43 14.13 6.04 -3.79
N MET A 44 14.31 4.73 -3.55
CA MET A 44 15.56 4.17 -3.03
C MET A 44 16.74 4.47 -3.96
N ARG A 45 16.58 4.20 -5.27
CA ARG A 45 17.60 4.43 -6.31
C ARG A 45 17.99 5.90 -6.49
N LEU A 46 17.05 6.83 -6.25
CA LEU A 46 17.31 8.27 -6.29
C LEU A 46 18.08 8.73 -5.05
N ASN A 47 17.73 8.21 -3.87
CA ASN A 47 18.41 8.50 -2.62
C ASN A 47 19.87 8.00 -2.64
N GLU A 48 20.16 6.90 -3.33
CA GLU A 48 21.53 6.40 -3.54
C GLU A 48 22.36 7.26 -4.52
N ARG A 49 21.72 7.92 -5.49
CA ARG A 49 22.43 8.70 -6.54
C ARG A 49 22.64 10.17 -6.20
N ILE A 50 21.89 10.73 -5.26
CA ILE A 50 21.97 12.15 -4.90
C ILE A 50 22.36 12.26 -3.41
N PRO A 51 23.65 12.47 -3.08
CA PRO A 51 24.05 12.72 -1.70
C PRO A 51 23.51 14.09 -1.24
N ALA A 52 22.42 14.06 -0.47
CA ALA A 52 21.90 14.98 0.56
C ALA A 52 22.11 16.52 0.50
N ASN A 53 22.72 17.13 -0.52
CA ASN A 53 23.23 18.50 -0.42
C ASN A 53 22.76 19.45 -1.54
N GLY A 54 21.65 19.13 -2.22
CA GLY A 54 21.25 19.86 -3.42
C GLY A 54 19.78 20.21 -3.55
N LEU A 55 18.91 19.25 -3.85
CA LEU A 55 17.55 19.49 -4.36
C LEU A 55 16.71 18.25 -3.96
N LEU A 56 15.48 18.29 -3.44
CA LEU A 56 14.30 19.06 -3.86
C LEU A 56 13.30 19.17 -2.67
N PRO A 57 12.70 20.34 -2.40
CA PRO A 57 11.60 20.49 -1.42
C PRO A 57 10.38 19.58 -1.69
N HIS A 58 10.20 19.15 -2.93
CA HIS A 58 9.08 18.30 -3.36
C HIS A 58 9.21 16.83 -2.91
N HIS A 59 10.43 16.33 -2.69
CA HIS A 59 10.67 14.96 -2.27
C HIS A 59 10.23 14.73 -0.81
N GLN A 60 10.52 15.67 0.09
CA GLN A 60 10.07 15.64 1.48
C GLN A 60 8.56 15.86 1.65
N ALA A 61 7.92 16.62 0.75
CA ALA A 61 6.47 16.82 0.77
C ALA A 61 5.69 15.58 0.27
N THR A 62 6.32 14.75 -0.56
CA THR A 62 5.68 13.57 -1.16
C THR A 62 5.65 12.37 -0.20
N THR A 63 6.65 12.20 0.66
CA THR A 63 6.79 11.00 1.53
C THR A 63 5.59 10.75 2.45
N GLY A 64 5.04 11.80 3.07
CA GLY A 64 3.82 11.68 3.90
C GLY A 64 2.54 11.44 3.08
N SER A 65 2.52 11.90 1.84
CA SER A 65 1.37 11.73 0.94
C SER A 65 1.25 10.30 0.40
N GLU A 66 2.37 9.63 0.16
CA GLU A 66 2.44 8.23 -0.30
C GLU A 66 1.88 7.27 0.74
N LEU A 67 2.31 7.43 2.00
CA LEU A 67 1.81 6.63 3.12
C LEU A 67 0.30 6.78 3.26
N ARG A 68 -0.21 8.01 3.29
CA ARG A 68 -1.65 8.27 3.40
C ARG A 68 -2.43 7.63 2.25
N LEU A 69 -1.93 7.76 1.02
CA LEU A 69 -2.56 7.20 -0.16
C LEU A 69 -2.58 5.67 -0.10
N TRP A 70 -1.48 5.05 0.32
CA TRP A 70 -1.39 3.59 0.49
C TRP A 70 -2.42 3.08 1.50
N LEU A 71 -2.47 3.66 2.70
CA LEU A 71 -3.42 3.23 3.73
C LEU A 71 -4.88 3.37 3.27
N ARG A 72 -5.18 4.42 2.50
CA ARG A 72 -6.52 4.59 1.90
C ARG A 72 -6.81 3.56 0.81
N VAL A 73 -5.83 3.21 -0.02
CA VAL A 73 -5.96 2.16 -1.05
C VAL A 73 -6.20 0.78 -0.43
N VAL A 74 -5.46 0.47 0.64
CA VAL A 74 -5.67 -0.76 1.41
C VAL A 74 -7.09 -0.82 1.98
N GLY A 75 -7.68 0.35 2.26
CA GLY A 75 -9.07 0.51 2.68
C GLY A 75 -9.21 0.56 4.20
N LEU A 76 -8.23 1.17 4.88
CA LEU A 76 -8.33 1.50 6.29
C LEU A 76 -9.32 2.66 6.48
N SER A 77 -10.01 2.65 7.62
CA SER A 77 -10.83 3.75 8.10
C SER A 77 -10.00 5.01 8.33
N GLN A 78 -10.66 6.16 8.28
CA GLN A 78 -10.00 7.45 8.49
C GLN A 78 -9.35 7.55 9.89
N GLU A 79 -9.93 6.89 10.89
CA GLU A 79 -9.41 6.82 12.25
C GLU A 79 -8.08 6.05 12.29
N SER A 80 -8.07 4.83 11.75
CA SER A 80 -6.85 4.02 11.61
C SER A 80 -5.77 4.73 10.78
N ILE A 81 -6.15 5.43 9.71
CA ILE A 81 -5.22 6.24 8.90
C ILE A 81 -4.57 7.34 9.76
N ASN A 82 -5.36 8.08 10.55
CA ASN A 82 -4.83 9.17 11.38
C ASN A 82 -3.86 8.64 12.45
N VAL A 83 -4.16 7.49 13.04
CA VAL A 83 -3.28 6.82 14.02
C VAL A 83 -1.96 6.41 13.37
N CYS A 84 -2.01 5.77 12.20
CA CYS A 84 -0.82 5.42 11.43
C CYS A 84 0.02 6.67 11.11
N LEU A 85 -0.61 7.73 10.61
CA LEU A 85 0.09 8.98 10.25
C LEU A 85 0.65 9.76 11.46
N SER A 86 0.14 9.50 12.68
CA SER A 86 0.70 10.10 13.90
C SER A 86 1.99 9.42 14.37
N ARG A 87 2.21 8.15 13.98
CA ARG A 87 3.37 7.34 14.42
C ARG A 87 4.35 7.03 13.29
N LEU A 88 3.88 7.07 12.04
CA LEU A 88 4.63 6.75 10.84
C LEU A 88 4.64 7.95 9.91
N THR A 89 5.82 8.22 9.35
CA THR A 89 6.04 9.35 8.44
C THR A 89 6.23 8.90 6.99
N THR A 90 6.63 7.64 6.78
CA THR A 90 6.88 7.09 5.44
C THR A 90 6.27 5.70 5.27
N LEU A 91 6.03 5.32 4.01
CA LEU A 91 5.54 3.99 3.66
C LEU A 91 6.60 2.91 3.99
N GLU A 92 7.88 3.23 3.83
CA GLU A 92 9.00 2.34 4.14
C GLU A 92 9.06 1.97 5.62
N GLN A 93 8.77 2.91 6.52
CA GLN A 93 8.66 2.61 7.95
C GLN A 93 7.56 1.57 8.21
N THR A 94 6.44 1.68 7.50
CA THR A 94 5.33 0.71 7.60
C THR A 94 5.77 -0.69 7.13
N LEU A 95 6.62 -0.75 6.09
CA LEU A 95 7.18 -2.01 5.58
C LEU A 95 8.21 -2.65 6.50
N GLN A 96 8.70 -1.97 7.54
CA GLN A 96 9.64 -2.54 8.51
C GLN A 96 8.92 -3.11 9.74
N LEU A 97 7.64 -2.78 9.93
CA LEU A 97 6.86 -3.26 11.06
C LEU A 97 6.56 -4.76 10.95
N SER A 98 6.58 -5.43 12.10
CA SER A 98 6.05 -6.77 12.30
C SER A 98 4.52 -6.77 12.38
N ASP A 99 3.91 -7.93 12.17
CA ASP A 99 2.46 -8.11 12.25
C ASP A 99 1.90 -7.72 13.64
N GLU A 100 2.66 -8.00 14.70
CA GLU A 100 2.32 -7.60 16.07
C GLU A 100 2.37 -6.08 16.26
N GLU A 101 3.37 -5.40 15.69
CA GLU A 101 3.44 -3.93 15.74
C GLU A 101 2.31 -3.28 14.95
N LEU A 102 1.94 -3.84 13.79
CA LEU A 102 0.77 -3.39 13.01
C LEU A 102 -0.53 -3.59 13.79
N LYS A 103 -0.68 -4.73 14.47
CA LYS A 103 -1.83 -4.99 15.33
C LYS A 103 -1.93 -3.99 16.47
N GLN A 104 -0.82 -3.73 17.17
CA GLN A 104 -0.77 -2.72 18.24
C GLN A 104 -1.03 -1.31 17.73
N LEU A 105 -0.61 -0.99 16.50
CA LEU A 105 -0.87 0.29 15.86
C LEU A 105 -2.38 0.52 15.62
N LEU A 106 -3.11 -0.52 15.23
CA LEU A 106 -4.55 -0.46 14.93
C LEU A 106 -5.46 -0.74 16.15
N ALA A 107 -4.93 -1.36 17.21
CA ALA A 107 -5.66 -1.80 18.41
C ALA A 107 -6.42 -0.70 19.16
N ASN A 108 -5.95 0.54 19.09
CA ASN A 108 -6.38 1.58 20.02
C ASN A 108 -7.71 2.27 19.63
N ASN A 109 -8.26 2.00 18.45
CA ASN A 109 -9.30 2.86 17.86
C ASN A 109 -10.42 2.12 17.10
N THR A 110 -10.41 0.78 17.08
CA THR A 110 -11.32 0.03 16.20
C THR A 110 -12.03 -1.11 16.95
N SER A 111 -13.31 -1.32 16.63
CA SER A 111 -14.06 -2.50 17.10
C SER A 111 -13.36 -3.78 16.65
N SER A 112 -13.34 -4.83 17.48
CA SER A 112 -12.54 -6.04 17.23
C SER A 112 -12.71 -6.61 15.81
N SER A 113 -13.94 -6.67 15.30
CA SER A 113 -14.24 -7.16 13.95
C SER A 113 -13.69 -6.29 12.81
N GLN A 114 -13.76 -4.96 12.93
CA GLN A 114 -13.22 -4.04 11.92
C GLN A 114 -11.69 -4.03 11.97
N LEU A 115 -11.10 -4.22 13.15
CA LEU A 115 -9.66 -4.30 13.34
C LEU A 115 -9.09 -5.51 12.62
N ASP A 116 -9.70 -6.69 12.80
CA ASP A 116 -9.24 -7.92 12.15
C ASP A 116 -9.26 -7.79 10.62
N GLU A 117 -10.30 -7.19 10.04
CA GLU A 117 -10.40 -6.98 8.59
C GLU A 117 -9.41 -5.93 8.05
N GLU A 118 -9.18 -4.84 8.78
CA GLU A 118 -8.16 -3.84 8.41
C GLU A 118 -6.75 -4.41 8.53
N LEU A 119 -6.46 -5.13 9.61
CA LEU A 119 -5.18 -5.78 9.85
C LEU A 119 -4.91 -6.84 8.78
N ARG A 120 -5.88 -7.70 8.48
CA ARG A 120 -5.76 -8.73 7.44
C ARG A 120 -5.40 -8.12 6.09
N ARG A 121 -6.13 -7.07 5.67
CA ARG A 121 -5.89 -6.37 4.41
C ARG A 121 -4.53 -5.68 4.39
N LEU A 122 -4.17 -4.98 5.48
CA LEU A 122 -2.90 -4.27 5.57
C LEU A 122 -1.70 -5.21 5.55
N THR A 123 -1.71 -6.25 6.38
CA THR A 123 -0.62 -7.24 6.44
C THR A 123 -0.44 -7.94 5.09
N LYS A 124 -1.54 -8.35 4.45
CA LYS A 124 -1.50 -8.99 3.14
C LYS A 124 -0.99 -8.04 2.05
N ALA A 125 -1.47 -6.79 2.03
CA ALA A 125 -1.03 -5.78 1.07
C ALA A 125 0.46 -5.46 1.23
N LEU A 126 0.95 -5.30 2.47
CA LEU A 126 2.38 -5.04 2.75
C LEU A 126 3.25 -6.24 2.36
N HIS A 127 2.80 -7.48 2.63
CA HIS A 127 3.49 -8.68 2.18
C HIS A 127 3.60 -8.72 0.65
N ASN A 128 2.49 -8.47 -0.05
CA ASN A 128 2.47 -8.41 -1.51
C ASN A 128 3.39 -7.29 -2.03
N LEU A 129 3.43 -6.14 -1.36
CA LEU A 129 4.30 -5.02 -1.72
C LEU A 129 5.78 -5.39 -1.60
N ARG A 130 6.21 -5.98 -0.46
CA ARG A 130 7.59 -6.47 -0.25
C ARG A 130 7.98 -7.50 -1.31
N LYS A 131 7.12 -8.48 -1.55
CA LYS A 131 7.39 -9.55 -2.53
C LYS A 131 7.41 -9.02 -3.96
N CYS A 132 6.53 -8.09 -4.31
CA CYS A 132 6.54 -7.46 -5.62
C CYS A 132 7.86 -6.67 -5.83
N MET A 133 8.31 -5.91 -4.83
CA MET A 133 9.62 -5.22 -4.89
C MET A 133 10.77 -6.22 -5.15
N GLU A 134 10.83 -7.31 -4.38
CA GLU A 134 11.85 -8.36 -4.55
C GLU A 134 11.81 -8.98 -5.97
N THR A 135 10.61 -9.28 -6.49
CA THR A 135 10.47 -9.81 -7.86
C THR A 135 10.94 -8.83 -8.93
N MET A 136 10.75 -7.52 -8.71
CA MET A 136 11.17 -6.49 -9.65
C MET A 136 12.67 -6.22 -9.60
N GLU A 137 13.30 -6.41 -8.44
CA GLU A 137 14.75 -6.30 -8.29
C GLU A 137 15.48 -7.52 -8.89
N THR A 138 14.91 -8.71 -8.75
CA THR A 138 15.52 -9.98 -9.22
C THR A 138 15.34 -10.24 -10.72
N CYS A 139 14.28 -9.75 -11.36
CA CYS A 139 13.97 -10.08 -12.77
C CYS A 139 14.69 -9.20 -13.82
N GLY A 140 15.41 -8.14 -13.40
CA GLY A 140 16.05 -7.22 -14.34
C GLY A 140 15.05 -6.52 -15.29
N PRO A 141 15.48 -5.97 -16.44
CA PRO A 141 14.62 -5.19 -17.34
C PRO A 141 13.57 -6.03 -18.09
N VAL A 142 13.54 -7.35 -17.91
CA VAL A 142 12.50 -8.21 -18.47
C VAL A 142 11.31 -8.11 -17.53
N ALA A 143 10.28 -7.36 -17.93
CA ALA A 143 9.08 -7.20 -17.13
C ALA A 143 8.56 -8.60 -16.75
N PRO A 144 8.45 -8.94 -15.46
CA PRO A 144 7.80 -10.17 -15.04
C PRO A 144 6.42 -10.21 -15.70
N SER A 145 6.03 -11.37 -16.23
CA SER A 145 4.66 -11.59 -16.67
C SER A 145 3.76 -11.54 -15.42
N PHE A 146 3.36 -10.33 -15.05
CA PHE A 146 2.52 -10.08 -13.89
C PHE A 146 1.10 -10.44 -14.28
N ALA A 147 0.61 -11.56 -13.75
CA ALA A 147 -0.79 -11.92 -13.90
C ALA A 147 -1.67 -10.85 -13.21
N PRO A 148 -2.81 -10.46 -13.82
CA PRO A 148 -3.64 -9.35 -13.35
C PRO A 148 -4.22 -9.54 -11.95
N ASP A 149 -4.25 -10.76 -11.40
CA ASP A 149 -4.80 -11.08 -10.08
C ASP A 149 -3.74 -11.54 -9.06
N GLN A 150 -2.45 -11.39 -9.37
CA GLN A 150 -1.37 -11.96 -8.56
C GLN A 150 -1.24 -11.32 -7.16
N TRP A 151 -1.53 -10.03 -7.03
CA TRP A 151 -1.20 -9.23 -5.85
C TRP A 151 -2.43 -8.63 -5.15
N HIS A 152 -3.51 -9.40 -5.04
CA HIS A 152 -4.74 -9.00 -4.35
C HIS A 152 -4.68 -9.23 -2.83
N TRP A 153 -5.54 -8.55 -2.06
CA TRP A 153 -5.61 -8.64 -0.58
C TRP A 153 -7.04 -8.48 -0.02
#